data_AF-A0A412GZZ6-F1
#
_entry.id   AF-A0A412GZZ6-F1
#
_cell.length_a   1.000
_cell.length_b   1.000
_cell.length_c   1.000
_cell.angle_alpha   90.00
_cell.angle_beta   90.00
_cell.angle_gamma   90.00
#
_symmetry.space_group_name_H-M   'P 1'
#
loop_
_entity.id
_entity.type
_entity.pdbx_description
1 polymer ?
#
loop_
_entity_poly.entity_id
_entity_poly.type
_entity_poly.pdbx_seq_one_letter_code
_entity_poly.pdbx_strand_id
1 'polypeptide(L)'
;MISQIKNKYFMDLAKGYGSTRLENCFKSITIDSSLMNEIKELGGLNENQEFFIHEMIKRLIHYAELGFVNGKQKINVLSVSRFVTWGNSHETNLIHHIEKYNDIIYTEFLKDYEDDRIIIYPKGTIIGTINDNPFPAVEESFIYRELLDPDNYGAPHYVLDFANKKLNEALSGHNLWAMTLDFDYLSIYDLTIFPHIKTY
;
A
#
# COMPACT_ATOMS: atom_id res chain seq x y z
N MET A 1 -17.49 -21.38 -14.39
CA MET A 1 -18.64 -21.14 -13.49
C MET A 1 -18.24 -20.42 -12.19
N ILE A 2 -17.04 -20.65 -11.64
CA ILE A 2 -16.48 -19.88 -10.49
C ILE A 2 -16.15 -18.41 -10.85
N SER A 3 -15.85 -18.09 -12.12
CA SER A 3 -15.58 -16.71 -12.57
C SER A 3 -16.83 -15.80 -12.65
N GLN A 4 -18.04 -16.36 -12.68
CA GLN A 4 -19.28 -15.56 -12.78
C GLN A 4 -19.76 -15.05 -11.41
N ILE A 5 -19.48 -15.78 -10.33
CA ILE A 5 -19.79 -15.35 -8.96
C ILE A 5 -18.83 -14.23 -8.52
N LYS A 6 -17.56 -14.32 -8.95
CA LYS A 6 -16.52 -13.30 -8.68
C LYS A 6 -16.79 -11.93 -9.31
N ASN A 7 -17.69 -11.81 -10.28
CA ASN A 7 -17.96 -10.54 -10.98
C ASN A 7 -19.17 -9.77 -10.40
N LYS A 8 -20.04 -10.43 -9.64
CA LYS A 8 -21.35 -9.86 -9.27
C LYS A 8 -21.23 -8.76 -8.21
N TYR A 9 -20.38 -8.95 -7.20
CA TYR A 9 -20.17 -7.97 -6.13
C TYR A 9 -19.54 -6.66 -6.63
N PHE A 10 -18.52 -6.76 -7.49
CA PHE A 10 -17.82 -5.60 -8.07
C PHE A 10 -18.73 -4.75 -8.98
N MET A 11 -19.59 -5.42 -9.77
CA MET A 11 -20.60 -4.75 -10.59
C MET A 11 -21.65 -4.02 -9.73
N ASP A 12 -21.95 -4.54 -8.54
CA ASP A 12 -22.99 -3.97 -7.67
C ASP A 12 -22.51 -2.69 -6.94
N LEU A 13 -21.22 -2.57 -6.60
CA LEU A 13 -20.61 -1.31 -6.12
C LEU A 13 -20.45 -0.27 -7.23
N ALA A 14 -20.01 -0.69 -8.43
CA ALA A 14 -19.87 0.19 -9.59
C ALA A 14 -21.21 0.81 -10.06
N LYS A 15 -22.34 0.13 -9.82
CA LYS A 15 -23.69 0.68 -10.09
C LYS A 15 -24.04 1.90 -9.23
N GLY A 16 -23.46 2.03 -8.03
CA GLY A 16 -23.69 3.16 -7.13
C GLY A 16 -22.94 4.43 -7.54
N TYR A 17 -21.76 4.29 -8.16
CA TYR A 17 -20.90 5.40 -8.57
C TYR A 17 -21.00 5.74 -10.06
N GLY A 18 -21.45 4.80 -10.90
CA GLY A 18 -21.62 4.98 -12.34
C GLY A 18 -20.31 4.85 -13.12
N SER A 19 -20.34 4.15 -14.26
CA SER A 19 -19.13 3.84 -15.06
C SER A 19 -18.33 5.09 -15.48
N THR A 20 -19.01 6.19 -15.82
CA THR A 20 -18.39 7.44 -16.25
C THR A 20 -17.58 8.14 -15.16
N ARG A 21 -17.90 7.94 -13.86
CA ARG A 21 -17.12 8.54 -12.77
C ARG A 21 -15.78 7.82 -12.61
N LEU A 22 -15.78 6.49 -12.67
CA LEU A 22 -14.56 5.68 -12.57
C LEU A 22 -13.58 5.96 -13.73
N GLU A 23 -14.08 6.09 -14.96
CA GLU A 23 -13.25 6.46 -16.12
C GLU A 23 -12.60 7.84 -15.97
N ASN A 24 -13.30 8.79 -15.33
CA ASN A 24 -12.74 10.12 -15.07
C ASN A 24 -11.58 10.08 -14.07
N CYS A 25 -11.62 9.19 -13.09
CA CYS A 25 -10.56 9.05 -12.09
C CYS A 25 -9.20 8.80 -12.75
N PHE A 26 -9.16 8.05 -13.86
CA PHE A 26 -7.90 7.65 -14.50
C PHE A 26 -7.46 8.55 -15.67
N LYS A 27 -8.13 9.69 -15.91
CA LYS A 27 -7.79 10.54 -17.08
C LYS A 27 -6.40 11.19 -17.02
N SER A 28 -5.84 11.34 -15.82
CA SER A 28 -4.54 11.98 -15.61
C SER A 28 -3.38 11.02 -15.38
N ILE A 29 -3.61 9.70 -15.35
CA ILE A 29 -2.52 8.75 -15.09
C ILE A 29 -1.66 8.55 -16.34
N THR A 30 -0.34 8.54 -16.15
CA THR A 30 0.62 8.18 -17.20
C THR A 30 0.82 6.68 -17.22
N ILE A 31 0.41 6.03 -18.32
CA ILE A 31 0.42 4.57 -18.48
C ILE A 31 1.80 4.07 -18.92
N ASP A 32 2.38 3.18 -18.11
CA ASP A 32 3.45 2.28 -18.53
C ASP A 32 2.80 1.10 -19.28
N SER A 33 3.04 1.04 -20.60
CA SER A 33 2.45 0.02 -21.45
C SER A 33 2.95 -1.39 -21.13
N SER A 34 4.20 -1.55 -20.66
CA SER A 34 4.75 -2.86 -20.30
C SER A 34 4.03 -3.39 -19.05
N LEU A 35 3.98 -2.57 -18.00
CA LEU A 35 3.29 -2.94 -16.77
C LEU A 35 1.80 -3.20 -17.01
N MET A 36 1.15 -2.37 -17.82
CA MET A 36 -0.27 -2.55 -18.17
C MET A 36 -0.53 -3.86 -18.91
N ASN A 37 0.36 -4.28 -19.82
CA ASN A 37 0.22 -5.56 -20.51
C ASN A 37 0.32 -6.73 -19.53
N GLU A 38 1.28 -6.70 -18.60
CA GLU A 38 1.40 -7.73 -17.57
C GLU A 38 0.18 -7.80 -16.65
N ILE A 39 -0.42 -6.65 -16.31
CA ILE A 39 -1.65 -6.61 -15.51
C ILE A 39 -2.81 -7.26 -16.27
N LYS A 40 -2.96 -7.00 -17.57
CA LYS A 40 -4.00 -7.61 -18.41
C LYS A 40 -3.86 -9.13 -18.50
N GLU A 41 -2.64 -9.64 -18.46
CA GLU A 41 -2.37 -11.08 -18.45
C GLU A 41 -2.83 -11.79 -17.17
N LEU A 42 -3.03 -11.07 -16.05
CA LEU A 42 -3.62 -11.66 -14.83
C LEU A 42 -5.04 -12.19 -15.10
N GLY A 43 -5.78 -11.53 -15.97
CA GLY A 43 -7.14 -11.88 -16.36
C GLY A 43 -8.18 -11.72 -15.23
N GLY A 44 -9.45 -11.59 -15.61
CA GLY A 44 -10.55 -11.49 -14.64
C GLY A 44 -10.68 -10.13 -13.93
N LEU A 45 -9.87 -9.15 -14.34
CA LEU A 45 -9.97 -7.75 -13.96
C LEU A 45 -10.77 -6.97 -15.01
N ASN A 46 -11.45 -5.90 -14.60
CA ASN A 46 -11.98 -4.91 -15.53
C ASN A 46 -10.96 -3.78 -15.74
N GLU A 47 -11.15 -3.01 -16.82
CA GLU A 47 -10.26 -1.92 -17.22
C GLU A 47 -9.92 -0.94 -16.08
N ASN A 48 -10.91 -0.55 -15.26
CA ASN A 48 -10.66 0.36 -14.15
C ASN A 48 -9.82 -0.28 -13.03
N GLN A 49 -9.99 -1.57 -12.76
CA GLN A 49 -9.14 -2.31 -11.83
C GLN A 49 -7.71 -2.42 -12.37
N GLU A 50 -7.56 -2.66 -13.67
CA GLU A 50 -6.24 -2.69 -14.31
C GLU A 50 -5.51 -1.34 -14.15
N PHE A 51 -6.21 -0.23 -14.40
CA PHE A 51 -5.68 1.12 -14.20
C PHE A 51 -5.34 1.41 -12.73
N PHE A 52 -6.20 0.99 -11.80
CA PHE A 52 -5.92 1.13 -10.38
C PHE A 52 -4.66 0.36 -9.96
N ILE A 53 -4.56 -0.92 -10.33
CA ILE A 53 -3.40 -1.77 -10.02
C ILE A 53 -2.12 -1.17 -10.60
N HIS A 54 -2.20 -0.64 -11.83
CA HIS A 54 -1.07 0.03 -12.45
C HIS A 54 -0.62 1.26 -11.63
N GLU A 55 -1.55 2.16 -11.28
CA GLU A 55 -1.23 3.34 -10.47
C GLU A 55 -0.67 2.93 -9.10
N MET A 56 -1.34 1.98 -8.46
CA MET A 56 -0.95 1.40 -7.19
C MET A 56 0.49 0.91 -7.20
N ILE A 57 0.88 0.06 -8.15
CA ILE A 57 2.26 -0.46 -8.26
C ILE A 57 3.28 0.68 -8.41
N LYS A 58 2.98 1.68 -9.26
CA LYS A 58 3.87 2.84 -9.42
C LYS A 58 4.02 3.62 -8.13
N ARG A 59 2.95 3.80 -7.36
CA ARG A 59 2.98 4.48 -6.06
C ARG A 59 3.74 3.69 -5.00
N LEU A 60 3.53 2.37 -4.94
CA LEU A 60 4.28 1.48 -4.04
C LEU A 60 5.79 1.60 -4.28
N ILE A 61 6.22 1.50 -5.54
CA ILE A 61 7.63 1.62 -5.93
C ILE A 61 8.16 3.01 -5.57
N HIS A 62 7.44 4.07 -5.95
CA HIS A 62 7.84 5.45 -5.66
C HIS A 62 8.07 5.70 -4.17
N TYR A 63 7.13 5.30 -3.31
CA TYR A 63 7.29 5.48 -1.88
C TYR A 63 8.40 4.62 -1.29
N ALA A 64 8.53 3.37 -1.76
CA ALA A 64 9.62 2.51 -1.31
C ALA A 64 11.00 3.08 -1.68
N GLU A 65 11.16 3.67 -2.87
CA GLU A 65 12.38 4.39 -3.25
C GLU A 65 12.65 5.57 -2.32
N LEU A 66 11.63 6.37 -1.98
CA LEU A 66 11.78 7.48 -1.03
C LEU A 66 12.23 7.00 0.36
N GLY A 67 11.58 5.98 0.89
CA GLY A 67 11.80 5.52 2.27
C GLY A 67 13.04 4.65 2.45
N PHE A 68 13.19 3.60 1.63
CA PHE A 68 14.19 2.55 1.83
C PHE A 68 15.50 2.79 1.07
N VAL A 69 15.47 3.57 -0.02
CA VAL A 69 16.65 3.80 -0.87
C VAL A 69 17.22 5.20 -0.67
N ASN A 70 16.37 6.22 -0.81
CA ASN A 70 16.77 7.63 -0.78
C ASN A 70 16.62 8.28 0.60
N GLY A 71 16.15 7.52 1.58
CA GLY A 71 15.97 7.96 2.96
C GLY A 71 17.30 8.26 3.66
N LYS A 72 17.25 9.15 4.65
CA LYS A 72 18.42 9.49 5.47
C LYS A 72 18.69 8.47 6.59
N GLN A 73 17.63 7.79 7.05
CA GLN A 73 17.69 6.76 8.08
C GLN A 73 17.34 5.40 7.48
N LYS A 74 17.96 4.34 8.01
CA LYS A 74 17.53 2.98 7.72
C LYS A 74 16.23 2.72 8.48
N ILE A 75 15.13 2.58 7.74
CA ILE A 75 13.81 2.27 8.29
C ILE A 75 13.52 0.78 8.16
N ASN A 76 12.65 0.28 9.02
CA ASN A 76 12.12 -1.08 8.94
C ASN A 76 10.69 -1.11 8.36
N VAL A 77 9.99 0.02 8.47
CA VAL A 77 8.63 0.21 7.96
C VAL A 77 8.53 1.62 7.39
N LEU A 78 7.84 1.76 6.26
CA LEU A 78 7.37 3.04 5.73
C LEU A 78 5.85 3.08 5.82
N SER A 79 5.33 4.19 6.31
CA SER A 79 3.89 4.43 6.42
C SER A 79 3.51 5.72 5.71
N VAL A 80 2.48 5.66 4.87
CA VAL A 80 2.00 6.77 4.06
C VAL A 80 0.51 6.95 4.28
N SER A 81 0.12 8.11 4.78
CA SER A 81 -1.30 8.45 4.97
C SER A 81 -1.51 9.94 5.08
N ARG A 82 -2.65 10.39 4.54
CA ARG A 82 -3.14 11.77 4.67
C ARG A 82 -3.74 12.10 6.04
N PHE A 83 -4.05 11.08 6.84
CA PHE A 83 -4.83 11.25 8.07
C PHE A 83 -4.02 10.94 9.32
N VAL A 84 -3.53 9.71 9.46
CA VAL A 84 -2.95 9.24 10.71
C VAL A 84 -1.68 8.48 10.44
N THR A 85 -0.59 8.94 11.05
CA THR A 85 0.72 8.30 10.98
C THR A 85 1.48 8.57 12.29
N TRP A 86 2.47 7.74 12.59
CA TRP A 86 3.32 7.89 13.77
C TRP A 86 4.12 9.20 13.78
N GLY A 87 4.46 9.72 12.59
CA GLY A 87 5.10 11.03 12.46
C GLY A 87 4.24 12.22 12.90
N ASN A 88 2.91 12.07 12.98
CA ASN A 88 2.01 13.11 13.51
C ASN A 88 1.75 12.96 15.02
N SER A 89 2.13 11.85 15.62
CA SER A 89 1.96 11.60 17.06
C SER A 89 2.93 12.45 17.88
N HIS A 90 2.52 12.91 19.07
CA HIS A 90 3.45 13.58 19.98
C HIS A 90 4.45 12.59 20.58
N GLU A 91 5.59 13.11 21.03
CA GLU A 91 6.55 12.40 21.87
C GLU A 91 5.85 11.73 23.06
N THR A 92 6.18 10.47 23.31
CA THR A 92 5.63 9.71 24.44
C THR A 92 6.69 8.80 25.05
N ASN A 93 6.32 8.00 26.06
CA ASN A 93 7.17 6.93 26.54
C ASN A 93 7.21 5.69 25.62
N LEU A 94 6.44 5.69 24.53
CA LEU A 94 6.39 4.63 23.52
C LEU A 94 7.21 4.98 22.28
N ILE A 95 7.20 6.23 21.85
CA ILE A 95 7.87 6.68 20.62
C ILE A 95 8.70 7.93 20.83
N HIS A 96 9.71 8.10 19.98
CA HIS A 96 10.52 9.31 19.86
C HIS A 96 10.73 9.73 18.41
N HIS A 97 10.57 11.02 18.10
CA HIS A 97 10.87 11.59 16.79
C HIS A 97 12.37 11.86 16.66
N ILE A 98 12.99 11.21 15.67
CA ILE A 98 14.43 11.32 15.43
C ILE A 98 14.73 12.58 14.63
N GLU A 99 14.15 12.69 13.43
CA GLU A 99 14.32 13.84 12.54
C GLU A 99 13.26 13.85 11.42
N LYS A 100 13.23 14.95 10.65
CA LYS A 100 12.48 15.07 9.40
C LYS A 100 13.44 15.35 8.23
N TYR A 101 13.30 14.62 7.12
CA TYR A 101 14.08 14.82 5.89
C TYR A 101 13.24 14.50 4.65
N ASN A 102 13.23 15.38 3.65
CA ASN A 102 12.45 15.22 2.41
C ASN A 102 11.00 14.73 2.64
N ASP A 103 10.31 15.40 3.57
CA ASP A 103 8.95 15.08 3.98
C ASP A 103 8.71 13.72 4.66
N ILE A 104 9.79 12.97 4.91
CA ILE A 104 9.76 11.77 5.75
C ILE A 104 10.06 12.18 7.19
N ILE A 105 9.18 11.80 8.11
CA ILE A 105 9.39 11.90 9.56
C ILE A 105 9.84 10.53 10.07
N TYR A 106 10.99 10.47 10.75
CA TYR A 106 11.51 9.24 11.33
C TYR A 106 11.15 9.15 12.81
N THR A 107 10.58 8.02 13.21
CA THR A 107 10.16 7.75 14.58
C THR A 107 10.76 6.43 15.06
N GLU A 108 11.37 6.43 16.25
CA GLU A 108 11.85 5.23 16.93
C GLU A 108 10.84 4.77 17.98
N PHE A 109 10.58 3.46 18.05
CA PHE A 109 9.83 2.84 19.15
C PHE A 109 10.74 2.59 20.35
N LEU A 110 10.45 3.22 21.48
CA LEU A 110 11.20 3.10 22.73
C LEU A 110 10.86 1.84 23.54
N LYS A 111 9.75 1.17 23.21
CA LYS A 111 9.24 -0.07 23.80
C LYS A 111 8.52 -0.89 22.72
N ASP A 112 8.28 -2.17 23.00
CA ASP A 112 7.46 -3.01 22.14
C ASP A 112 6.04 -2.42 22.02
N TYR A 113 5.56 -2.30 20.79
CA TYR A 113 4.18 -1.99 20.47
C TYR A 113 3.46 -3.30 20.13
N GLU A 114 2.45 -3.63 20.93
CA GLU A 114 1.70 -4.87 20.84
C GLU A 114 0.25 -4.59 20.45
N ASP A 115 -0.31 -5.47 19.62
CA ASP A 115 -1.74 -5.57 19.37
C ASP A 115 -2.19 -7.01 19.62
N ASP A 116 -3.25 -7.21 20.40
CA ASP A 116 -3.72 -8.53 20.83
C ASP A 116 -2.61 -9.50 21.34
N ARG A 117 -1.62 -8.95 22.06
CA ARG A 117 -0.42 -9.66 22.59
C ARG A 117 0.57 -10.14 21.52
N ILE A 118 0.43 -9.67 20.29
CA ILE A 118 1.39 -9.86 19.21
C ILE A 118 2.23 -8.58 19.13
N ILE A 119 3.56 -8.72 19.23
CA ILE A 119 4.47 -7.60 19.03
C ILE A 119 4.43 -7.21 17.55
N ILE A 120 3.83 -6.05 17.26
CA ILE A 120 3.74 -5.47 15.92
C ILE A 120 5.03 -4.72 15.60
N TYR A 121 5.49 -3.86 16.51
CA TYR A 121 6.77 -3.15 16.39
C TYR A 121 7.64 -3.40 17.61
N PRO A 122 8.71 -4.20 17.50
CA PRO A 122 9.68 -4.36 18.57
C PRO A 122 10.34 -3.02 18.94
N LYS A 123 10.78 -2.90 20.19
CA LYS A 123 11.64 -1.79 20.63
C LYS A 123 12.83 -1.61 19.70
N GLY A 124 13.13 -0.36 19.36
CA GLY A 124 14.18 0.05 18.43
C GLY A 124 13.75 0.04 16.97
N THR A 125 12.50 -0.32 16.67
CA THR A 125 11.95 -0.18 15.31
C THR A 125 11.98 1.28 14.91
N ILE A 126 12.57 1.57 13.74
CA ILE A 126 12.52 2.90 13.13
C ILE A 126 11.50 2.86 11.99
N ILE A 127 10.46 3.70 12.10
CA ILE A 127 9.45 3.88 11.07
C ILE A 127 9.66 5.21 10.36
N GLY A 128 9.65 5.17 9.03
CA GLY A 128 9.50 6.36 8.19
C GLY A 128 8.03 6.67 7.98
N THR A 129 7.65 7.93 8.07
CA THR A 129 6.28 8.40 7.87
C THR A 129 6.24 9.48 6.79
N ILE A 130 5.33 9.36 5.83
CA ILE A 130 5.01 10.40 4.84
C ILE A 130 3.54 10.80 5.00
N ASN A 131 3.28 12.10 5.13
CA ASN A 131 1.91 12.63 5.18
C ASN A 131 1.46 12.99 3.76
N ASP A 132 0.90 12.02 3.04
CA ASP A 132 0.46 12.15 1.66
C ASP A 132 -0.73 11.22 1.37
N ASN A 133 -1.52 11.53 0.33
CA ASN A 133 -2.48 10.59 -0.22
C ASN A 133 -1.71 9.53 -1.02
N PRO A 134 -1.76 8.23 -0.65
CA PRO A 134 -0.99 7.20 -1.34
C PRO A 134 -1.36 7.06 -2.82
N PHE A 135 -2.63 7.32 -3.18
CA PHE A 135 -3.15 7.15 -4.55
C PHE A 135 -3.88 8.42 -5.03
N PRO A 136 -3.17 9.55 -5.20
CA PRO A 136 -3.78 10.85 -5.45
C PRO A 136 -4.39 10.97 -6.85
N ALA A 137 -3.95 10.14 -7.79
CA ALA A 137 -4.51 10.10 -9.13
C ALA A 137 -5.85 9.35 -9.21
N VAL A 138 -6.37 8.82 -8.10
CA VAL A 138 -7.64 8.09 -8.05
C VAL A 138 -8.51 8.69 -6.94
N GLU A 139 -9.46 9.55 -7.32
CA GLU A 139 -10.31 10.30 -6.39
C GLU A 139 -11.12 9.40 -5.44
N GLU A 140 -11.55 8.22 -5.93
CA GLU A 140 -12.36 7.26 -5.19
C GLU A 140 -11.61 5.92 -5.02
N SER A 141 -10.33 5.97 -4.59
CA SER A 141 -9.48 4.79 -4.42
C SER A 141 -10.09 3.70 -3.52
N PHE A 142 -10.92 4.09 -2.55
CA PHE A 142 -11.64 3.19 -1.66
C PHE A 142 -12.58 2.21 -2.40
N ILE A 143 -12.96 2.47 -3.66
CA ILE A 143 -13.76 1.55 -4.47
C ILE A 143 -12.99 0.28 -4.83
N TYR A 144 -11.65 0.33 -4.82
CA TYR A 144 -10.77 -0.79 -5.14
C TYR A 144 -10.17 -1.44 -3.90
N ARG A 145 -10.82 -1.25 -2.74
CA ARG A 145 -10.23 -1.56 -1.44
C ARG A 145 -9.87 -3.03 -1.24
N GLU A 146 -10.64 -3.89 -1.86
CA GLU A 146 -10.41 -5.33 -1.83
C GLU A 146 -9.14 -5.79 -2.58
N LEU A 147 -8.49 -4.93 -3.38
CA LEU A 147 -7.33 -5.32 -4.17
C LEU A 147 -5.99 -5.26 -3.41
N LEU A 148 -5.88 -4.47 -2.34
CA LEU A 148 -4.67 -4.36 -1.48
C LEU A 148 -4.87 -4.86 -0.05
N ASP A 149 -6.10 -5.17 0.33
CA ASP A 149 -6.44 -5.73 1.63
C ASP A 149 -7.43 -6.88 1.48
N PRO A 150 -7.07 -7.91 0.71
CA PRO A 150 -8.06 -8.87 0.24
C PRO A 150 -8.65 -9.74 1.35
N ASP A 151 -7.94 -9.96 2.46
CA ASP A 151 -8.44 -10.74 3.60
C ASP A 151 -9.65 -10.10 4.27
N ASN A 152 -9.64 -8.78 4.46
CA ASN A 152 -10.76 -8.05 5.04
C ASN A 152 -12.03 -8.08 4.16
N TYR A 153 -11.90 -8.46 2.89
CA TYR A 153 -13.01 -8.52 1.94
C TYR A 153 -13.26 -9.92 1.36
N GLY A 154 -12.52 -10.94 1.79
CA GLY A 154 -12.58 -12.30 1.22
C GLY A 154 -12.28 -12.33 -0.28
N ALA A 155 -11.42 -11.42 -0.75
CA ALA A 155 -11.08 -11.27 -2.15
C ALA A 155 -9.86 -12.13 -2.53
N PRO A 156 -9.62 -12.40 -3.83
CA PRO A 156 -8.45 -13.18 -4.23
C PRO A 156 -7.13 -12.41 -4.07
N HIS A 157 -6.09 -13.09 -3.59
CA HIS A 157 -4.82 -12.45 -3.22
C HIS A 157 -3.86 -12.20 -4.39
N TYR A 158 -4.18 -12.70 -5.59
CA TYR A 158 -3.27 -12.67 -6.73
C TYR A 158 -2.86 -11.25 -7.15
N VAL A 159 -3.71 -10.25 -6.90
CA VAL A 159 -3.39 -8.84 -7.18
C VAL A 159 -2.37 -8.29 -6.19
N LEU A 160 -2.55 -8.55 -4.90
CA LEU A 160 -1.61 -8.16 -3.85
C LEU A 160 -0.25 -8.84 -4.05
N ASP A 161 -0.25 -10.15 -4.34
CA ASP A 161 0.97 -10.90 -4.67
C ASP A 161 1.68 -10.31 -5.89
N PHE A 162 0.94 -10.00 -6.96
CA PHE A 162 1.51 -9.41 -8.16
C PHE A 162 2.13 -8.03 -7.88
N ALA A 163 1.43 -7.17 -7.14
CA ALA A 163 1.94 -5.85 -6.81
C ALA A 163 3.21 -5.91 -5.95
N ASN A 164 3.23 -6.79 -4.95
CA ASN A 164 4.42 -7.03 -4.12
C ASN A 164 5.57 -7.66 -4.90
N LYS A 165 5.28 -8.56 -5.85
CA LYS A 165 6.29 -9.05 -6.78
C LYS A 165 6.93 -7.90 -7.57
N LYS A 166 6.12 -6.99 -8.13
CA LYS A 166 6.61 -5.82 -8.87
C LYS A 166 7.43 -4.85 -8.03
N LEU A 167 7.01 -4.64 -6.77
CA LEU A 167 7.79 -3.85 -5.82
C LEU A 167 9.19 -4.44 -5.60
N ASN A 168 9.29 -5.75 -5.37
CA ASN A 168 10.58 -6.41 -5.11
C ASN A 168 11.44 -6.57 -6.39
N GLU A 169 10.82 -6.66 -7.57
CA GLU A 169 11.55 -6.60 -8.85
C GLU A 169 12.19 -5.21 -9.05
N ALA A 170 11.48 -4.14 -8.74
CA ALA A 170 11.99 -2.77 -8.88
C ALA A 170 13.09 -2.44 -7.87
N LEU A 171 12.93 -2.88 -6.62
CA LEU A 171 13.92 -2.67 -5.55
C LEU A 171 14.65 -3.97 -5.22
N SER A 172 15.36 -4.50 -6.22
CA SER A 172 16.08 -5.76 -6.09
C SER A 172 17.11 -5.69 -4.94
N GLY A 173 17.06 -6.66 -4.04
CA GLY A 173 17.87 -6.68 -2.82
C GLY A 173 17.14 -6.21 -1.56
N HIS A 174 15.86 -5.85 -1.66
CA HIS A 174 14.97 -5.71 -0.50
C HIS A 174 13.98 -6.88 -0.47
N ASN A 175 13.37 -7.10 0.70
CA ASN A 175 12.31 -8.09 0.91
C ASN A 175 11.09 -7.36 1.47
N LEU A 176 10.41 -6.61 0.60
CA LEU A 176 9.36 -5.68 0.99
C LEU A 176 7.97 -6.32 0.87
N TRP A 177 7.08 -5.93 1.78
CA TRP A 177 5.66 -6.25 1.72
C TRP A 177 4.84 -4.99 1.93
N ALA A 178 4.14 -4.59 0.89
CA ALA A 178 3.18 -3.51 0.89
C ALA A 178 1.77 -4.05 1.13
N MET A 179 1.04 -3.39 2.01
CA MET A 179 -0.38 -3.61 2.26
C MET A 179 -1.04 -2.29 2.66
N THR A 180 -2.37 -2.23 2.60
CA THR A 180 -3.13 -1.07 3.05
C THR A 180 -4.03 -1.41 4.21
N LEU A 181 -4.27 -0.43 5.09
CA LEU A 181 -5.35 -0.47 6.08
C LEU A 181 -6.37 0.59 5.71
N ASP A 182 -7.61 0.19 5.44
CA ASP A 182 -8.74 1.07 5.09
C ASP A 182 -8.48 2.08 3.93
N PHE A 183 -7.46 1.82 3.09
CA PHE A 183 -7.09 2.59 1.88
C PHE A 183 -6.64 4.04 2.09
N ASP A 184 -6.80 4.55 3.30
CA ASP A 184 -6.24 5.82 3.73
C ASP A 184 -4.83 5.66 4.31
N TYR A 185 -4.36 4.43 4.52
CA TYR A 185 -3.05 4.11 5.07
C TYR A 185 -2.37 3.02 4.24
N LEU A 186 -1.21 3.35 3.68
CA LEU A 186 -0.31 2.41 3.02
C LEU A 186 0.87 2.13 3.94
N SER A 187 1.16 0.86 4.19
CA SER A 187 2.38 0.42 4.85
C SER A 187 3.23 -0.41 3.93
N ILE A 188 4.55 -0.22 3.99
CA ILE A 188 5.55 -1.06 3.35
C ILE A 188 6.51 -1.55 4.43
N TYR A 189 6.57 -2.85 4.62
CA TYR A 189 7.36 -3.51 5.66
C TYR A 189 8.59 -4.20 5.05
N ASP A 190 9.72 -4.17 5.76
CA ASP A 190 10.82 -5.12 5.51
C ASP A 190 10.52 -6.47 6.19
N LEU A 191 10.14 -7.46 5.39
CA LEU A 191 9.83 -8.82 5.86
C LEU A 191 11.04 -9.56 6.43
N THR A 192 12.26 -9.07 6.21
CA THR A 192 13.45 -9.61 6.89
C THR A 192 13.38 -9.36 8.40
N ILE A 193 12.74 -8.25 8.78
CA ILE A 193 12.54 -7.83 10.16
C ILE A 193 11.16 -8.24 10.66
N PHE A 194 10.14 -8.15 9.79
CA PHE A 194 8.74 -8.41 10.12
C PHE A 194 8.13 -9.58 9.33
N PRO A 195 8.67 -10.81 9.44
CA PRO A 195 8.16 -11.93 8.64
C PRO A 195 6.71 -12.29 8.98
N HIS A 196 6.25 -11.96 10.19
CA HIS A 196 4.89 -12.23 10.66
C HIS A 196 3.84 -11.27 10.08
N ILE A 197 4.24 -10.13 9.52
CA ILE A 197 3.32 -9.13 8.94
C ILE A 197 2.82 -9.56 7.56
N LYS A 198 3.47 -10.54 6.92
CA LYS A 198 2.92 -11.11 5.68
C LYS A 198 1.62 -11.86 6.00
N THR A 199 0.54 -11.11 5.99
CA THR A 199 -0.81 -11.59 5.94
C THR A 199 -1.25 -11.59 4.50
N TYR A 200 -2.12 -12.52 4.23
CA TYR A 200 -3.05 -12.40 3.09
C TYR A 200 -4.42 -11.56 3.25
#